data_AF-A0A958NKF2-F1
#
_entry.id   AF-A0A958NKF2-F1
#
_cell.length_a   1.000
_cell.length_b   1.000
_cell.length_c   1.000
_cell.angle_alpha   90.00
_cell.angle_beta   90.00
_cell.angle_gamma   90.00
#
_symmetry.space_group_name_H-M   'P 1'
#
loop_
_entity.id
_entity.type
_entity.pdbx_description
1 polymer ?
#
loop_
_entity_poly.entity_id
_entity_poly.type
_entity_poly.pdbx_seq_one_letter_code
_entity_poly.pdbx_strand_id
1 'polypeptide(L)' 'MKRILLLAYILAYFSYAQKPAFDPENPTGKLFEYAEYTQIDNRDFSLDDILKAENLDFKDLNSDNHDLGFTSDRYWLDN' A
#
# COMPACT_ATOMS: atom_id res chain seq x y z
N MET A 1 -24.99 14.33 -23.04
CA MET A 1 -24.54 13.18 -22.22
C MET A 1 -23.40 12.38 -22.87
N LYS A 2 -23.53 11.88 -24.12
CA LYS A 2 -22.48 11.08 -24.78
C LYS A 2 -21.10 11.76 -24.89
N ARG A 3 -21.06 13.08 -25.13
CA ARG A 3 -19.81 13.85 -25.24
C ARG A 3 -19.07 14.01 -23.90
N ILE A 4 -19.81 14.09 -22.80
CA ILE A 4 -19.25 14.20 -21.44
C ILE A 4 -18.62 12.86 -21.04
N LEU A 5 -19.30 11.74 -21.35
CA LEU A 5 -18.76 10.39 -21.16
C LEU A 5 -17.44 10.19 -21.93
N LEU A 6 -17.38 10.66 -23.18
CA LEU A 6 -16.15 10.57 -23.98
C LEU A 6 -14.98 11.34 -23.35
N LEU A 7 -15.24 12.55 -22.83
CA LEU A 7 -14.23 13.34 -22.12
C LEU A 7 -13.75 12.65 -20.84
N ALA A 8 -14.67 12.05 -20.07
CA ALA A 8 -14.32 11.29 -18.87
C ALA A 8 -13.43 10.07 -19.19
N TYR A 9 -13.72 9.35 -20.29
CA TYR A 9 -12.88 8.25 -20.74
C TYR A 9 -11.49 8.70 -21.16
N ILE A 10 -11.38 9.82 -21.90
CA ILE A 10 -10.08 10.36 -22.31
C ILE A 10 -9.25 10.77 -21.08
N LEU A 11 -9.87 11.42 -20.09
CA LEU A 11 -9.19 11.80 -18.85
C LEU A 11 -8.73 10.58 -18.03
N ALA A 12 -9.53 9.51 -17.98
CA ALA A 12 -9.15 8.27 -17.31
C ALA A 12 -7.89 7.62 -17.90
N TYR A 13 -7.63 7.75 -19.21
CA TYR A 13 -6.40 7.24 -19.82
C TYR A 13 -5.13 7.97 -19.37
N PHE A 14 -5.25 9.23 -18.93
CA PHE A 14 -4.13 10.01 -18.41
C PHE A 14 -3.97 9.92 -16.89
N SER A 15 -4.93 9.29 -16.20
CA SER A 15 -4.86 8.99 -14.78
C SER A 15 -4.01 7.75 -14.51
N TYR A 16 -2.72 7.80 -14.85
CA TYR A 16 -1.73 6.88 -14.28
C TYR A 16 -1.41 7.34 -12.85
N ALA A 17 -2.34 7.08 -11.93
CA ALA A 17 -2.19 7.41 -10.52
C ALA A 17 -1.60 6.26 -9.69
N GLN A 18 -1.41 5.08 -10.27
CA GLN A 18 -0.79 3.96 -9.58
C GLN A 18 0.72 4.12 -9.64
N LYS A 19 1.35 4.29 -8.48
CA LYS A 19 2.80 4.19 -8.35
C LYS A 19 3.22 2.78 -8.84
N PRO A 20 4.23 2.66 -9.71
CA PRO A 20 4.75 1.34 -10.08
C PRO A 20 5.32 0.66 -8.84
N ALA A 21 5.38 -0.67 -8.80
CA ALA A 21 6.08 -1.38 -7.73
C ALA A 21 7.53 -0.90 -7.63
N PHE A 22 8.12 -0.95 -6.43
CA PHE A 22 9.50 -0.53 -6.25
C PHE A 22 10.45 -1.40 -7.09
N ASP A 23 11.18 -0.78 -8.02
CA ASP A 23 12.22 -1.44 -8.81
C ASP A 23 13.60 -1.21 -8.13
N PRO A 24 14.22 -2.24 -7.54
CA PRO A 24 15.55 -2.10 -6.95
C PRO A 24 16.65 -1.86 -7.98
N GLU A 25 16.46 -2.19 -9.26
CA GLU A 25 17.42 -1.92 -10.33
C GLU A 25 17.35 -0.45 -10.79
N ASN A 26 16.17 0.15 -10.77
CA ASN A 26 15.93 1.55 -11.13
C ASN A 26 15.05 2.27 -10.08
N PRO A 27 15.58 2.54 -8.88
CA PRO A 27 14.79 3.07 -7.78
C PRO A 27 14.31 4.49 -8.09
N THR A 28 12.99 4.64 -8.24
CA THR A 28 12.33 5.94 -8.33
C THR A 28 11.78 6.29 -6.95
N GLY A 29 12.59 6.87 -6.06
CA GLY A 29 12.18 7.12 -4.67
C GLY A 29 12.74 6.09 -3.68
N LYS A 30 12.18 6.03 -2.48
CA LYS A 30 12.67 5.17 -1.39
C LYS A 30 11.73 4.00 -1.14
N LEU A 31 12.28 2.85 -0.73
CA LEU A 31 11.52 1.61 -0.51
C LEU A 31 10.31 1.82 0.41
N PHE A 32 10.46 2.59 1.49
CA PHE A 32 9.38 2.82 2.44
C PHE A 32 8.18 3.56 1.83
N GLU A 33 8.36 4.29 0.71
CA GLU A 33 7.28 5.03 0.03
C GLU A 33 6.35 4.13 -0.80
N TYR A 34 6.71 2.85 -0.88
CA TYR A 34 6.01 1.76 -1.58
C TYR A 34 5.55 0.65 -0.63
N ALA A 35 5.80 0.81 0.67
CA ALA A 35 5.43 -0.18 1.66
C ALA A 35 4.43 0.40 2.66
N GLU A 36 3.51 -0.45 3.07
CA GLU A 36 2.50 -0.14 4.07
C GLU A 36 2.60 -1.15 5.21
N TYR A 37 2.05 -0.80 6.36
CA TYR A 37 2.01 -1.69 7.51
C TYR A 37 0.64 -1.68 8.16
N THR A 38 0.28 -2.80 8.76
CA THR A 38 -0.94 -2.91 9.57
C THR A 38 -0.64 -3.60 10.88
N GLN A 39 -1.35 -3.21 11.92
CA GLN A 39 -1.30 -3.91 13.20
C GLN A 39 -2.17 -5.15 13.11
N ILE A 40 -1.60 -6.31 13.37
CA ILE A 40 -2.37 -7.53 13.50
C ILE A 40 -2.68 -7.75 14.98
N ASP A 41 -3.92 -8.13 15.28
CA ASP A 41 -4.29 -8.60 16.61
C ASP A 41 -3.38 -9.77 17.02
N ASN A 42 -3.45 -10.20 18.28
CA ASN A 42 -2.64 -11.28 18.86
C ASN A 42 -2.87 -12.69 18.23
N ARG A 43 -3.45 -12.75 17.02
CA ARG A 43 -3.61 -13.92 16.16
C ARG A 43 -2.41 -14.02 15.22
N ASP A 44 -1.91 -15.24 15.06
CA ASP A 44 -0.96 -15.53 14.00
C ASP A 44 -1.71 -15.55 12.66
N PHE A 45 -1.47 -14.54 11.82
CA PHE A 45 -1.96 -14.51 10.45
C PHE A 45 -0.99 -15.28 9.56
N SER A 46 -1.49 -16.25 8.80
CA SER A 46 -0.76 -16.78 7.66
C SER A 46 -0.88 -15.83 6.47
N LEU A 47 -0.03 -16.01 5.45
CA LEU A 47 -0.11 -15.22 4.22
C LEU A 47 -1.50 -15.32 3.57
N ASP A 48 -2.11 -16.52 3.60
CA ASP A 48 -3.46 -16.75 3.07
C ASP A 48 -4.54 -16.00 3.86
N ASP A 49 -4.35 -15.80 5.16
CA ASP A 49 -5.29 -15.07 6.00
C ASP A 49 -5.26 -13.57 5.68
N ILE A 50 -4.07 -13.02 5.39
CA ILE A 50 -3.89 -11.62 5.01
C ILE A 50 -4.49 -11.34 3.64
N LEU A 51 -4.25 -12.23 2.67
CA LEU A 51 -4.83 -12.11 1.33
C LEU A 51 -6.36 -12.17 1.33
N LYS A 52 -6.97 -12.80 2.34
CA LYS A 52 -8.43 -12.92 2.50
C LYS A 52 -9.02 -11.93 3.49
N ALA A 53 -8.19 -11.16 4.20
CA ALA A 53 -8.66 -10.26 5.22
C ALA A 53 -9.24 -9.00 4.58
N GLU A 54 -10.56 -8.86 4.61
CA GLU A 54 -11.25 -7.68 4.06
C GLU A 54 -11.13 -6.43 4.96
N ASN A 55 -10.64 -6.58 6.20
CA ASN A 55 -10.72 -5.55 7.25
C ASN A 55 -9.36 -5.14 7.84
N LEU A 56 -8.26 -5.28 7.10
CA LEU A 56 -6.96 -4.77 7.53
C LEU A 56 -6.80 -3.32 7.04
N ASP A 57 -6.51 -2.42 7.98
CA ASP A 57 -6.23 -1.02 7.71
C ASP A 57 -4.71 -0.85 7.56
N PHE A 58 -4.25 -0.74 6.32
CA PHE A 58 -2.85 -0.53 5.99
C PHE A 58 -2.51 0.96 6.02
N LYS A 59 -1.36 1.29 6.59
CA LYS A 59 -0.87 2.65 6.81
C LYS A 59 0.49 2.83 6.16
N ASP A 60 0.70 4.00 5.58
CA ASP A 60 1.99 4.37 4.99
C ASP A 60 3.12 4.39 6.03
N LEU A 61 4.32 3.99 5.61
CA LEU A 61 5.54 4.25 6.35
C LEU A 61 6.00 5.69 6.13
N ASN A 62 6.38 6.36 7.21
CA ASN A 62 6.94 7.73 7.15
C ASN A 62 8.46 7.78 6.92
N SER A 63 9.18 6.67 7.14
CA SER A 63 10.64 6.59 7.00
C SER A 63 11.13 5.15 6.93
N ASP A 64 12.38 4.96 6.50
CA ASP A 64 13.06 3.66 6.48
C ASP A 64 13.12 3.00 7.88
N ASN A 65 13.15 3.82 8.93
CA ASN A 65 13.22 3.38 10.33
C ASN A 65 11.96 3.84 11.08
N HIS A 66 10.79 3.57 10.52
CA HIS A 66 9.53 3.99 11.12
C HIS A 66 9.41 3.46 12.56
N ASP A 67 9.29 4.38 13.51
CA ASP A 67 9.23 4.04 14.93
C ASP A 67 7.78 3.84 15.38
N LEU A 68 7.48 2.65 15.88
CA LEU A 68 6.18 2.27 16.44
C LEU A 68 6.15 2.38 17.96
N GLY A 69 7.27 2.79 18.58
CA GLY A 69 7.46 2.84 20.03
C GLY A 69 7.61 1.46 20.67
N PHE A 70 7.62 1.43 22.00
CA PHE A 70 7.64 0.18 22.75
C PHE A 70 6.24 -0.44 22.79
N THR A 71 6.06 -1.52 22.05
CA THR A 71 4.80 -2.26 21.98
C THR A 71 5.05 -3.77 22.00
N SER A 72 4.07 -4.52 22.53
CA SER A 72 3.98 -5.97 22.41
C SER A 72 3.14 -6.42 21.21
N ASP A 73 2.61 -5.45 20.46
CA ASP A 73 1.76 -5.69 19.32
C ASP A 73 2.59 -6.22 18.14
N ARG A 74 1.91 -6.95 17.26
CA ARG A 74 2.51 -7.52 16.07
C ARG A 74 2.06 -6.70 14.86
N TYR A 75 2.97 -6.55 13.90
CA TYR A 75 2.71 -5.78 12.69
C TYR A 75 3.08 -6.62 11.48
N TRP A 76 2.29 -6.44 10.42
CA TRP A 76 2.58 -6.97 9.11
C TRP A 76 3.05 -5.85 8.19
N LEU A 77 4.03 -6.16 7.34
CA LEU A 77 4.56 -5.26 6.32
C LEU A 77 4.14 -5.78 4.94
N ASP A 78 3.59 -4.90 4.12
CA ASP A 78 3.23 -5.18 2.73
C ASP A 78 4.03 -4.27 1.77
N ASN A 79 4.55 -4.82 0.67
CA ASN A 79 5.41 -4.14 -0.31
C ASN A 79 5.18 -4.72 -1.72
#